data_AF-G9KXA1-F1
#
_entry.id   AF-G9KXA1-F1
#
_cell.length_a   1.000
_cell.length_b   1.000
_cell.length_c   1.000
_cell.angle_alpha   90.00
_cell.angle_beta   90.00
_cell.angle_gamma   90.00
#
_symmetry.space_group_name_H-M   'P 1'
#
loop_
_entity.id
_entity.type
_entity.pdbx_description
1 polymer ?
#
loop_
_entity_poly.entity_id
_entity_poly.type
_entity_poly.pdbx_seq_one_letter_code
_entity_poly.pdbx_strand_id
1 'polypeptide(L)'
;GDNWREARKLNVSTQHVLVPMHFNVELSKAMVFMDIRMPKFKIFGKLPLISLRISDKKLQGILELIESIPKPTPATETYAPAKPFQ
;
A
#
# COMPACT_ATOMS: atom_id res chain seq x y z
N GLY A 1 18.33 11.49 0.51
CA GLY A 1 18.80 10.15 0.91
C GLY A 1 19.72 9.60 -0.16
N ASP A 2 20.56 8.64 0.20
CA ASP A 2 21.44 7.92 -0.72
C ASP A 2 20.66 7.29 -1.90
N ASN A 3 21.38 6.70 -2.86
CA ASN A 3 20.78 6.12 -4.07
C ASN A 3 19.91 4.88 -3.77
N TRP A 4 18.66 5.11 -3.38
CA TRP A 4 17.67 4.11 -3.03
C TRP A 4 17.35 3.13 -4.17
N ARG A 5 17.53 3.54 -5.43
CA ARG A 5 17.31 2.67 -6.59
C ARG A 5 18.30 1.51 -6.60
N GLU A 6 19.56 1.79 -6.29
CA GLU A 6 20.60 0.77 -6.21
C GLU A 6 20.45 -0.09 -4.94
N ALA A 7 20.04 0.51 -3.82
CA ALA A 7 19.78 -0.23 -2.58
C ALA A 7 18.75 -1.34 -2.76
N ARG A 8 17.68 -1.12 -3.55
CA ARG A 8 16.63 -2.12 -3.84
C ARG A 8 17.13 -3.34 -4.62
N LYS A 9 18.26 -3.24 -5.32
CA LYS A 9 18.84 -4.38 -6.06
C LYS A 9 19.60 -5.34 -5.13
N LEU A 10 19.98 -4.86 -3.94
CA LEU A 10 20.68 -5.66 -2.95
C LEU A 10 19.67 -6.47 -2.13
N ASN A 11 20.04 -7.69 -1.71
CA ASN A 11 19.20 -8.47 -0.79
C ASN A 11 19.09 -7.82 0.59
N VAL A 12 20.17 -7.18 1.05
CA VAL A 12 20.26 -6.48 2.33
C VAL A 12 21.01 -5.17 2.12
N SER A 13 20.47 -4.08 2.67
CA SER A 13 21.07 -2.75 2.63
C SER A 13 20.79 -2.05 3.96
N THR A 14 21.69 -1.15 4.36
CA THR A 14 21.48 -0.27 5.52
C THR A 14 20.28 0.65 5.32
N GLN A 15 19.85 0.89 4.08
CA GLN A 15 18.66 1.67 3.74
C GLN A 15 17.35 0.86 3.89
N HIS A 16 17.42 -0.47 3.98
CA HIS A 16 16.21 -1.27 4.19
C HIS A 16 15.69 -1.11 5.61
N VAL A 17 14.38 -0.86 5.70
CA VAL A 17 13.63 -0.86 6.96
C VAL A 17 12.83 -2.14 7.13
N LEU A 18 12.50 -2.84 6.05
CA LEU A 18 11.79 -4.13 6.08
C LEU A 18 12.72 -5.26 5.62
N VAL A 19 12.62 -6.41 6.27
CA VAL A 19 13.30 -7.65 5.87
C VAL A 19 12.30 -8.81 5.96
N PRO A 20 12.00 -9.53 4.86
CA PRO A 20 12.46 -9.29 3.49
C PRO A 20 11.80 -8.06 2.84
N MET A 21 12.45 -7.48 1.82
CA MET A 21 11.91 -6.38 1.00
C MET A 21 10.95 -6.87 -0.11
N HIS A 22 10.87 -8.18 -0.35
CA HIS A 22 10.04 -8.78 -1.39
C HIS A 22 8.88 -9.58 -0.79
N PHE A 23 7.74 -9.56 -1.46
CA PHE A 23 6.58 -10.39 -1.15
C PHE A 23 5.82 -10.71 -2.44
N ASN A 24 5.18 -11.88 -2.49
CA ASN A 24 4.44 -12.34 -3.66
C ASN A 24 2.95 -12.05 -3.48
N VAL A 25 2.37 -11.39 -4.48
CA VAL A 25 0.92 -11.13 -4.54
C VAL A 25 0.38 -11.47 -5.92
N GLU A 26 -0.87 -11.91 -5.93
CA GLU A 26 -1.70 -12.07 -7.11
C GLU A 26 -2.71 -10.92 -7.15
N LEU A 27 -2.76 -10.21 -8.28
CA LEU A 27 -3.75 -9.18 -8.55
C LEU A 27 -4.73 -9.70 -9.60
N SER A 28 -5.99 -9.83 -9.22
CA SER A 28 -7.08 -10.19 -10.14
C SER A 28 -7.96 -8.97 -10.40
N LYS A 29 -8.30 -8.69 -11.65
CA LYS A 29 -9.23 -7.63 -12.05
C LYS A 29 -10.55 -8.24 -12.51
N ALA A 30 -11.68 -7.71 -12.04
CA ALA A 30 -12.99 -8.14 -12.50
C ALA A 30 -13.25 -7.66 -13.94
N MET A 31 -13.70 -8.57 -14.80
CA MET A 31 -14.10 -8.25 -16.18
C MET A 31 -15.51 -7.66 -16.24
N VAL A 32 -16.38 -7.99 -15.28
CA VAL A 32 -17.72 -7.42 -15.13
C VAL A 32 -17.65 -6.27 -14.12
N PHE A 33 -17.05 -5.16 -14.54
CA PHE A 33 -16.76 -4.02 -13.66
C PHE A 33 -17.98 -3.14 -13.31
N MET A 34 -19.14 -3.42 -13.92
CA MET A 34 -20.40 -2.68 -13.73
C MET A 34 -21.29 -3.26 -12.63
N ASP A 35 -21.07 -4.51 -12.20
CA ASP A 35 -21.79 -5.06 -11.04
C ASP A 35 -21.15 -4.51 -9.75
N ILE A 36 -21.89 -3.67 -9.03
CA ILE A 36 -21.44 -3.06 -7.77
C ILE A 36 -21.14 -4.08 -6.66
N ARG A 37 -21.68 -5.30 -6.77
CA ARG A 37 -21.47 -6.37 -5.79
C ARG A 37 -20.15 -7.11 -6.04
N MET A 38 -19.52 -6.89 -7.20
CA MET A 38 -18.27 -7.54 -7.56
C MET A 38 -17.05 -6.65 -7.22
N PRO A 39 -16.08 -7.13 -6.43
CA PRO A 39 -14.84 -6.40 -6.21
C PRO A 39 -14.10 -6.17 -7.52
N LYS A 40 -13.85 -4.90 -7.87
CA LYS A 40 -13.18 -4.52 -9.13
C LYS A 40 -11.76 -5.07 -9.21
N PHE A 41 -11.10 -5.17 -8.07
CA PHE A 41 -9.78 -5.74 -7.91
C PHE A 41 -9.75 -6.62 -6.66
N LYS A 42 -9.03 -7.73 -6.76
CA LYS A 42 -8.71 -8.61 -5.64
C LYS A 42 -7.20 -8.72 -5.57
N ILE A 43 -6.64 -8.51 -4.39
CA ILE A 43 -5.24 -8.78 -4.10
C ILE A 43 -5.22 -9.98 -3.16
N PHE A 44 -4.50 -11.03 -3.54
CA PHE A 44 -4.29 -12.22 -2.73
C PHE A 44 -2.80 -12.49 -2.61
N GLY A 45 -2.37 -13.15 -1.54
CA GLY A 45 -0.96 -13.47 -1.37
C GLY A 45 -0.66 -14.01 0.01
N LYS A 46 0.59 -14.42 0.21
CA LYS A 46 1.10 -14.86 1.51
C LYS A 46 2.05 -13.78 2.03
N LEU A 47 1.71 -13.21 3.18
CA LEU A 47 2.62 -12.33 3.89
C LEU A 47 3.65 -13.20 4.65
N PRO A 48 4.94 -13.12 4.35
CA PRO A 48 5.96 -13.82 5.13
C PRO A 48 6.12 -13.17 6.50
N LEU A 49 6.91 -13.79 7.39
CA LEU A 49 7.38 -13.09 8.58
C LEU A 49 8.24 -11.89 8.14
N ILE A 50 7.86 -10.69 8.59
CA ILE A 50 8.57 -9.45 8.28
C ILE A 50 9.20 -8.90 9.55
N SER A 51 10.48 -8.55 9.45
CA SER A 51 11.24 -7.88 10.50
C SER A 51 11.45 -6.41 10.16
N LEU A 52 11.26 -5.55 11.15
CA LEU A 52 11.44 -4.11 11.04
C LEU A 52 12.82 -3.72 11.60
N ARG A 53 13.67 -3.11 10.77
CA ARG A 53 15.04 -2.66 11.14
C ARG A 53 15.15 -1.14 11.05
N ILE A 54 14.72 -0.48 12.12
CA ILE A 54 14.69 0.99 12.22
C ILE A 54 15.67 1.46 13.30
N SER A 55 16.42 2.52 12.98
CA SER A 55 17.16 3.32 13.97
C SER A 55 16.41 4.62 14.22
N ASP A 56 16.72 5.32 15.30
CA ASP A 56 16.02 6.57 15.69
C ASP A 56 16.05 7.62 14.57
N LYS A 57 17.20 7.77 13.88
CA LYS A 57 17.32 8.68 12.73
C LYS A 57 16.37 8.31 11.58
N LYS A 58 16.16 7.02 11.33
CA LYS A 58 15.20 6.56 10.31
C LYS A 58 13.76 6.78 10.77
N LEU A 59 13.48 6.60 12.06
CA LEU A 59 12.16 6.82 12.63
C LEU A 59 11.73 8.27 12.42
N GLN A 60 12.60 9.23 12.73
CA GLN A 60 12.34 10.65 12.50
C GLN A 60 11.98 10.93 11.03
N GLY A 61 12.78 10.42 10.09
CA GLY A 61 12.49 10.59 8.65
C GLY A 61 11.19 9.92 8.20
N ILE A 62 10.80 8.80 8.81
CA ILE A 62 9.50 8.16 8.57
C ILE A 62 8.35 9.04 9.07
N LEU A 63 8.50 9.68 10.23
CA LEU A 63 7.47 10.57 10.77
C LEU A 63 7.27 11.79 9.87
N GLU A 64 8.36 12.43 9.45
CA GLU A 64 8.33 13.53 8.47
C GLU A 64 7.68 13.09 7.14
N LEU A 65 7.95 11.87 6.68
CA LEU A 65 7.32 11.30 5.48
C LEU A 65 5.81 11.11 5.67
N ILE A 66 5.36 10.59 6.81
CA ILE A 66 3.94 10.40 7.11
C ILE A 66 3.19 11.74 7.06
N GLU A 67 3.78 12.80 7.63
CA GLU A 67 3.20 14.13 7.62
C GLU A 67 3.14 14.75 6.22
N SER A 68 4.06 14.37 5.32
CA SER A 68 4.09 14.83 3.93
C SER A 68 3.04 14.19 3.02
N ILE A 69 2.47 13.03 3.40
CA ILE A 69 1.48 12.33 2.57
C ILE A 69 0.16 13.09 2.62
N PRO A 70 -0.42 13.49 1.47
CA PRO A 70 -1.70 14.19 1.44
C PRO A 70 -2.79 13.37 2.12
N LYS A 71 -3.49 13.99 3.07
CA LYS A 71 -4.63 13.36 3.72
C LYS A 71 -5.77 13.21 2.72
N PRO A 72 -6.47 12.05 2.68
CA PRO A 72 -7.63 11.91 1.83
C PRO A 72 -8.70 12.95 2.22
N THR A 73 -9.37 13.52 1.23
CA THR A 73 -10.51 14.42 1.45
C THR A 73 -11.56 13.68 2.27
N PRO A 74 -12.15 14.30 3.31
CA PRO A 74 -13.24 13.68 4.07
C PRO A 74 -14.33 13.24 3.10
N ALA A 75 -14.72 11.97 3.18
CA ALA A 75 -15.85 11.49 2.39
C ALA A 75 -17.11 12.19 2.90
N THR A 76 -17.62 13.16 2.15
CA THR A 76 -19.01 13.60 2.31
C THR A 76 -19.87 12.43 1.84
N GLU A 77 -20.24 11.54 2.77
CA GLU A 77 -21.16 10.45 2.50
C GLU A 77 -22.54 11.02 2.18
N THR A 78 -22.78 11.35 0.91
CA THR A 78 -24.13 11.38 0.35
C THR A 78 -24.27 10.11 -0.49
N TYR A 79 -24.54 8.99 0.17
CA TYR A 79 -25.16 7.86 -0.51
C TYR A 79 -26.56 8.32 -0.93
N ALA A 80 -26.69 8.86 -2.14
CA ALA A 80 -28.01 9.08 -2.72
C ALA A 80 -28.73 7.72 -2.78
N PRO A 81 -29.96 7.61 -2.27
CA PRO A 81 -30.68 6.34 -2.31
C PRO A 81 -30.82 5.88 -3.76
N ALA A 82 -30.41 4.65 -4.04
CA ALA A 82 -30.54 4.05 -5.36
C ALA A 82 -32.01 4.10 -5.78
N LYS A 83 -32.29 4.76 -6.92
CA LYS A 83 -33.64 4.78 -7.49
C LYS A 83 -34.08 3.34 -7.77
N PRO A 84 -35.28 2.93 -7.33
CA PRO A 84 -35.83 1.64 -7.76
C PRO A 84 -36.00 1.66 -9.28
N PHE A 85 -35.51 0.61 -9.94
CA PHE A 85 -35.80 0.35 -11.34
C PHE A 85 -37.30 0.07 -11.46
N GLN A 86 -38.00 0.91 -12.22
CA GLN A 86 -39.36 0.69 -12.68
C GLN A 86 -39.37 -0.16 -13.94
#